data_AF-A0A818WQJ0-F1
#
_entry.id   AF-A0A818WQJ0-F1
#
_cell.length_a   1.000
_cell.length_b   1.000
_cell.length_c   1.000
_cell.angle_alpha   90.00
_cell.angle_beta   90.00
_cell.angle_gamma   90.00
#
_symmetry.space_group_name_H-M   'P 1'
#
loop_
_entity.id
_entity.type
_entity.pdbx_description
1 polymer ?
#
loop_
_entity_poly.entity_id
_entity_poly.type
_entity_poly.pdbx_seq_one_letter_code
_entity_poly.pdbx_strand_id
1 'polypeptide(L)'
;MFYNNEFLYSPTSRIYAAGMLNNQFGIYRAYGYGNVTSTTIWTASQSSTSQTAYLALQTDRNLVVYTMSWGVLWAAGINNGGIGNPFCFQMLDSGNLIWTDSSSTIIWQTNTVQSG
;
A
#
# COMPACT_ATOMS: atom_id res chain seq x y z
N MET A 1 1.78 10.57 -1.10
CA MET A 1 1.72 9.94 -2.44
C MET A 1 2.91 8.99 -2.51
N PHE A 2 2.78 7.82 -3.14
CA PHE A 2 3.90 6.91 -3.41
C PHE A 2 4.13 6.79 -4.92
N TYR A 3 5.34 7.10 -5.36
CA TYR A 3 5.83 6.85 -6.71
C TYR A 3 6.52 5.49 -6.80
N ASN A 4 6.83 5.06 -8.03
CA ASN A 4 7.55 3.81 -8.24
C ASN A 4 8.88 3.78 -7.47
N ASN A 5 9.18 2.67 -6.80
CA ASN A 5 10.28 2.46 -5.86
C ASN A 5 10.14 3.15 -4.49
N GLU A 6 8.96 3.68 -4.15
CA GLU A 6 8.66 4.15 -2.80
C GLU A 6 7.88 3.10 -2.02
N PHE A 7 8.35 2.77 -0.82
CA PHE A 7 7.84 1.67 -0.02
C PHE A 7 7.73 2.02 1.46
N LEU A 8 6.75 1.40 2.10
CA LEU A 8 6.60 1.32 3.54
C LEU A 8 7.02 -0.06 4.01
N TYR A 9 8.00 -0.11 4.91
CA TYR A 9 8.62 -1.36 5.35
C TYR A 9 8.07 -1.82 6.69
N SER A 10 8.01 -3.14 6.85
CA SER A 10 7.74 -3.78 8.14
C SER A 10 8.79 -3.37 9.21
N PRO A 11 8.42 -3.15 10.48
CA PRO A 11 9.28 -2.46 11.45
C PRO A 11 10.54 -3.21 11.88
N THR A 12 10.40 -4.49 12.27
CA THR A 12 11.48 -5.19 13.01
C THR A 12 12.39 -5.96 12.08
N SER A 13 11.82 -6.75 11.17
CA SER A 13 12.58 -7.68 10.33
C SER A 13 12.74 -7.15 8.90
N ARG A 14 11.93 -6.13 8.52
CA ARG A 14 11.91 -5.51 7.18
C ARG A 14 11.85 -6.53 6.04
N ILE A 15 11.14 -7.62 6.30
CA ILE A 15 10.95 -8.73 5.36
C ILE A 15 9.81 -8.48 4.37
N TYR A 16 8.95 -7.51 4.70
CA TYR A 16 7.85 -7.06 3.85
C TYR A 16 7.90 -5.57 3.59
N ALA A 17 7.49 -5.19 2.39
CA ALA A 17 7.34 -3.83 1.93
C ALA A 17 6.02 -3.67 1.16
N ALA A 18 5.26 -2.62 1.48
CA ALA A 18 4.09 -2.21 0.72
C ALA A 18 4.41 -0.93 -0.06
N GLY A 19 4.09 -0.88 -1.35
CA GLY A 19 4.41 0.29 -2.15
C GLY A 19 4.23 0.08 -3.65
N MET A 20 4.78 0.99 -4.44
CA MET A 20 4.72 0.91 -5.90
C MET A 20 5.98 0.24 -6.44
N LEU A 21 5.83 -0.91 -7.09
CA LEU A 21 6.91 -1.57 -7.84
C LEU A 21 6.42 -1.93 -9.24
N ASN A 22 7.20 -1.59 -10.26
CA ASN A 22 6.87 -1.85 -11.67
C ASN A 22 5.46 -1.35 -12.05
N ASN A 23 5.11 -0.15 -11.60
CA ASN A 23 3.80 0.48 -11.84
C ASN A 23 2.60 -0.29 -11.24
N GLN A 24 2.82 -1.11 -10.22
CA GLN A 24 1.78 -1.81 -9.49
C GLN A 24 1.87 -1.47 -8.00
N PHE A 25 0.72 -1.22 -7.37
CA PHE A 25 0.63 -1.16 -5.92
C PHE A 25 0.48 -2.57 -5.36
N GLY A 26 1.35 -2.92 -4.42
CA GLY A 26 1.31 -4.25 -3.83
C GLY A 26 2.15 -4.41 -2.57
N ILE A 27 2.14 -5.64 -2.07
CA ILE A 27 3.00 -6.13 -1.00
C ILE A 27 4.05 -7.04 -1.62
N TYR A 28 5.28 -6.82 -1.23
CA TYR A 28 6.47 -7.49 -1.76
C TYR A 28 7.35 -7.98 -0.63
N ARG A 29 8.17 -9.00 -0.92
CA ARG A 29 9.24 -9.40 0.00
C ARG A 29 10.41 -8.43 -0.10
N ALA A 30 10.98 -8.07 1.04
CA ALA A 30 12.14 -7.19 1.16
C ALA A 30 13.26 -7.85 1.98
N TYR A 31 14.49 -7.36 1.81
CA TYR A 31 15.67 -7.76 2.57
C TYR A 31 16.36 -6.52 3.14
N GLY A 32 15.61 -5.76 3.94
CA GLY A 32 16.04 -4.46 4.46
C GLY A 32 15.64 -3.28 3.57
N TYR A 33 16.00 -2.06 4.02
CA TYR A 33 15.62 -0.83 3.33
C TYR A 33 16.22 -0.77 1.92
N GLY A 34 15.41 -0.34 0.95
CA GLY A 34 15.82 -0.21 -0.46
C GLY A 34 15.96 -1.54 -1.21
N ASN A 35 15.87 -2.70 -0.56
CA ASN A 35 16.05 -4.01 -1.17
C ASN A 35 14.72 -4.76 -1.25
N VAL A 36 13.85 -4.35 -2.19
CA VAL A 36 12.56 -5.01 -2.45
C VAL A 36 12.70 -5.95 -3.64
N THR A 37 12.23 -7.18 -3.49
CA THR A 37 12.19 -8.16 -4.59
C THR A 37 10.95 -7.97 -5.45
N SER A 38 11.00 -8.38 -6.71
CA SER A 38 9.81 -8.49 -7.58
C SER A 38 8.89 -9.65 -7.19
N THR A 39 9.17 -10.38 -6.11
CA THR A 39 8.29 -11.41 -5.58
C THR A 39 7.07 -10.75 -4.95
N THR A 40 6.06 -10.58 -5.78
CA THR A 40 4.74 -10.09 -5.42
C THR A 40 4.02 -11.09 -4.52
N ILE A 41 3.64 -10.65 -3.33
CA ILE A 41 2.78 -11.40 -2.40
C ILE A 41 1.32 -11.09 -2.69
N TRP A 42 1.02 -9.82 -2.98
CA TRP A 42 -0.32 -9.35 -3.33
C TRP A 42 -0.24 -8.04 -4.11
N THR A 43 -1.18 -7.80 -5.02
CA THR A 43 -1.35 -6.51 -5.69
C THR A 43 -2.79 -6.04 -5.65
N ALA A 44 -2.97 -4.73 -5.53
CA ALA A 44 -4.27 -4.08 -5.62
C ALA A 44 -4.72 -3.90 -7.07
N SER A 45 -3.76 -3.77 -8.00
CA SER A 45 -4.02 -3.44 -9.39
C SER A 45 -3.32 -4.42 -10.34
N GLN A 46 -4.07 -4.98 -11.29
CA GLN A 46 -3.48 -5.63 -12.48
C GLN A 46 -3.12 -4.55 -13.50
N SER A 47 -2.00 -3.86 -13.31
CA SER A 47 -1.51 -2.94 -14.34
C SER A 47 -0.74 -3.75 -15.39
N SER A 48 -1.25 -3.79 -16.61
CA SER A 48 -0.49 -4.19 -17.79
C SER A 48 0.59 -3.14 -18.05
N THR A 49 1.74 -3.30 -17.36
CA THR A 49 3.15 -2.88 -17.59
C THR A 49 3.53 -1.62 -18.40
N SER A 50 2.65 -0.92 -19.10
CA SER A 50 3.00 0.12 -20.07
C SER A 50 2.64 1.54 -19.64
N GLN A 51 1.90 1.73 -18.54
CA GLN A 51 1.48 3.05 -18.09
C GLN A 51 2.00 3.34 -16.68
N THR A 52 2.76 4.44 -16.55
CA THR A 52 3.29 4.89 -15.27
C THR A 52 2.15 5.24 -14.33
N ALA A 53 2.20 4.67 -13.12
CA ALA A 53 1.19 4.83 -12.11
C ALA A 53 1.78 5.37 -10.80
N TYR A 54 0.93 5.98 -9.98
CA TYR A 54 1.28 6.42 -8.63
C TYR A 54 0.12 6.19 -7.67
N LEU A 55 0.44 6.00 -6.40
CA LEU A 55 -0.53 5.85 -5.32
C LEU A 55 -0.76 7.21 -4.65
N ALA A 56 -2.01 7.62 -4.50
CA ALA A 56 -2.37 8.83 -3.77
C ALA A 56 -3.44 8.54 -2.73
N LEU A 57 -3.28 9.19 -1.58
CA LEU A 57 -4.36 9.34 -0.62
C LEU A 57 -5.14 10.59 -1.01
N GLN A 58 -6.41 10.41 -1.40
CA GLN A 58 -7.30 11.50 -1.72
C GLN A 58 -7.80 12.20 -0.44
N THR A 59 -8.35 13.41 -0.60
CA THR A 59 -8.90 14.22 0.52
C THR A 59 -10.12 13.57 1.16
N ASP A 60 -10.86 12.75 0.42
CA ASP A 60 -11.97 11.91 0.91
C ASP A 60 -11.49 10.64 1.64
N ARG A 61 -10.17 10.48 1.78
CA ARG A 61 -9.47 9.38 2.47
C ARG A 61 -9.55 8.04 1.76
N ASN A 62 -9.83 8.07 0.46
CA ASN A 62 -9.68 6.91 -0.38
C ASN A 62 -8.23 6.78 -0.86
N LEU A 63 -7.69 5.57 -0.82
CA LEU A 63 -6.40 5.27 -1.41
C LEU A 63 -6.62 4.84 -2.86
N VAL A 64 -6.02 5.57 -3.79
CA VAL A 64 -6.28 5.42 -5.21
C VAL A 64 -4.97 5.29 -5.97
N VAL A 65 -4.91 4.32 -6.88
CA VAL A 65 -3.85 4.19 -7.86
C VAL A 65 -4.29 4.95 -9.11
N TYR A 66 -3.50 5.94 -9.50
CA TYR A 66 -3.72 6.75 -10.68
C TYR A 66 -2.71 6.46 -11.78
N THR A 67 -3.10 6.67 -13.03
CA THR A 67 -2.16 6.94 -14.11
C THR A 67 -1.55 8.34 -13.94
N MET A 68 -0.39 8.59 -14.56
CA MET A 68 0.18 9.95 -14.63
C MET A 68 -0.75 10.99 -15.30
N SER A 69 -1.76 10.55 -16.06
CA SER A 69 -2.80 11.39 -16.67
C SER A 69 -4.07 11.51 -15.83
N TRP A 70 -4.02 11.17 -14.54
CA TRP A 70 -5.13 11.26 -13.58
C TRP A 70 -6.28 10.25 -13.79
N GLY A 71 -6.07 9.21 -14.60
CA GLY A 71 -7.02 8.11 -14.72
C GLY A 71 -6.98 7.17 -13.52
N VAL A 72 -8.13 6.75 -13.00
CA VAL A 72 -8.20 5.81 -11.85
C VAL A 72 -7.98 4.38 -12.33
N LEU A 73 -6.95 3.71 -11.81
CA LEU A 73 -6.66 2.30 -12.08
C LEU A 73 -7.24 1.36 -11.01
N TRP A 74 -7.23 1.79 -9.75
CA TRP A 74 -7.80 1.06 -8.62
C TRP A 74 -8.09 2.02 -7.47
N ALA A 75 -9.10 1.70 -6.64
CA ALA A 75 -9.40 2.42 -5.43
C ALA A 75 -9.74 1.45 -4.30
N ALA A 76 -9.28 1.75 -3.07
CA ALA A 76 -9.57 0.96 -1.89
C ALA A 76 -11.06 0.99 -1.51
N GLY A 77 -11.79 2.02 -1.96
CA GLY A 77 -13.21 2.19 -1.66
C GLY A 77 -13.44 2.57 -0.20
N ILE A 78 -12.45 3.20 0.46
CA ILE A 78 -12.56 3.65 1.84
C ILE A 78 -13.11 5.07 1.81
N ASN A 79 -14.42 5.17 1.94
CA ASN A 79 -15.21 6.40 1.92
C ASN A 79 -15.92 6.59 3.28
N ASN A 80 -15.14 6.56 4.37
CA ASN A 80 -15.69 6.74 5.71
C ASN A 80 -15.67 8.22 6.12
N GLY A 81 -16.73 8.92 5.72
CA GLY A 81 -17.05 10.31 6.05
C GLY A 81 -17.35 10.54 7.54
N GLY A 82 -16.40 10.27 8.43
CA GLY A 82 -16.61 10.57 9.85
C GLY A 82 -15.49 10.31 10.87
N ILE A 83 -14.38 9.64 10.53
CA ILE A 83 -13.43 9.18 11.57
C ILE A 83 -12.24 10.16 11.74
N GLY A 84 -11.87 10.48 12.98
CA GLY A 84 -10.91 11.55 13.32
C GLY A 84 -9.47 11.31 12.87
N ASN A 85 -8.80 12.40 12.48
CA ASN A 85 -7.37 12.50 12.14
C ASN A 85 -6.50 12.24 13.40
N PRO A 86 -5.30 11.61 13.33
CA PRO A 86 -4.60 11.06 12.16
C PRO A 86 -4.86 9.57 11.89
N PHE A 87 -4.91 9.20 10.60
CA PHE A 87 -4.85 7.80 10.17
C PHE A 87 -3.40 7.35 9.99
N CYS A 88 -3.10 6.08 10.28
CA CYS A 88 -1.79 5.50 10.07
C CYS A 88 -1.87 4.35 9.05
N PHE A 89 -0.97 4.36 8.07
CA PHE A 89 -0.78 3.27 7.12
C PHE A 89 0.50 2.53 7.51
N GLN A 90 0.38 1.24 7.83
CA GLN A 90 1.49 0.48 8.41
C GLN A 90 1.59 -0.92 7.82
N MET A 91 2.77 -1.27 7.35
CA MET A 91 3.16 -2.63 7.00
C MET A 91 3.55 -3.34 8.30
N LEU A 92 2.90 -4.44 8.65
CA LEU A 92 3.28 -5.24 9.81
C LEU A 92 4.34 -6.27 9.44
N ASP A 93 5.11 -6.73 10.43
CA ASP A 93 6.07 -7.83 10.25
C ASP A 93 5.39 -9.17 9.91
N SER A 94 4.06 -9.28 10.07
CA SER A 94 3.27 -10.44 9.66
C SER A 94 2.95 -10.49 8.15
N GLY A 95 3.34 -9.48 7.38
CA GLY A 95 2.96 -9.36 5.97
C GLY A 95 1.60 -8.70 5.75
N ASN A 96 0.89 -8.36 6.83
CA ASN A 96 -0.39 -7.66 6.73
C ASN A 96 -0.17 -6.15 6.66
N LEU A 97 -0.78 -5.50 5.66
CA LEU A 97 -0.78 -4.06 5.52
C LEU A 97 -2.07 -3.53 6.11
N ILE A 98 -1.95 -2.71 7.15
CA ILE A 98 -3.08 -2.18 7.89
C ILE A 98 -3.23 -0.68 7.67
N TRP A 99 -4.48 -0.27 7.74
CA TRP A 99 -4.85 1.13 7.86
C TRP A 99 -5.63 1.29 9.15
N THR A 100 -5.16 2.18 10.02
CA THR A 100 -5.79 2.49 11.31
C THR A 100 -6.24 3.93 11.41
N ASP A 101 -7.24 4.18 12.24
CA ASP A 101 -7.62 5.52 12.68
C ASP A 101 -6.71 6.04 13.81
N SER A 102 -7.02 7.24 14.30
CA SER A 102 -6.30 7.89 15.39
C SER A 102 -6.34 7.15 16.72
N SER A 103 -7.31 6.25 16.89
CA SER A 103 -7.44 5.38 18.06
C SER A 103 -6.77 4.02 17.84
N SER A 104 -6.00 3.85 16.76
CA SER A 104 -5.37 2.58 16.35
C SER A 104 -6.36 1.47 15.99
N THR A 105 -7.62 1.80 15.70
CA THR A 105 -8.61 0.84 15.21
C THR A 105 -8.34 0.52 13.75
N ILE A 106 -8.25 -0.75 13.39
CA ILE A 106 -8.08 -1.19 11.99
C ILE A 106 -9.37 -0.91 11.23
N ILE A 107 -9.30 -0.02 10.24
CA ILE A 107 -10.41 0.34 9.36
C ILE A 107 -10.36 -0.44 8.04
N TRP A 108 -9.18 -0.88 7.63
CA TRP A 108 -8.97 -1.72 6.46
C TRP A 108 -7.65 -2.47 6.59
N GLN A 109 -7.59 -3.65 5.97
CA GLN A 109 -6.38 -4.46 5.91
C GLN A 109 -6.37 -5.35 4.68
N THR A 110 -5.18 -5.70 4.20
CA THR A 110 -5.01 -6.61 3.05
C THR A 110 -5.32 -8.07 3.37
N ASN A 111 -5.35 -8.47 4.65
CA ASN A 111 -5.50 -9.86 5.11
C ASN A 111 -4.45 -10.82 4.53
N THR A 112 -3.31 -10.30 4.13
CA THR A 112 -2.15 -11.08 3.65
C THR A 112 -1.31 -11.47 4.85
N VAL A 113 -1.78 -12.43 5.62
CA VAL A 113 -0.99 -12.95 6.74
C VAL A 113 -0.09 -14.06 6.19
N GLN A 114 1.22 -13.83 6.18
CA GLN A 114 2.20 -14.90 6.04
C GLN A 114 2.72 -15.22 7.43
N SER A 115 2.29 -16.34 7.99
CA SER A 115 2.95 -16.94 9.15
C SER A 115 4.41 -17.19 8.79
N GLY A 116 5.32 -16.61 9.59
CA GLY A 116 6.77 -16.65 9.37
C GLY A 116 7.35 -18.04 9.21
#